data_AF-A0A2V9DVM0-F1
#
_entry.id   AF-A0A2V9DVM0-F1
#
_cell.length_a   1.000
_cell.length_b   1.000
_cell.length_c   1.000
_cell.angle_alpha   90.00
_cell.angle_beta   90.00
_cell.angle_gamma   90.00
#
_symmetry.space_group_name_H-M   'P 1'
#
loop_
_entity.id
_entity.type
_entity.pdbx_description
1 polymer ?
#
loop_
_entity_poly.entity_id
_entity_poly.type
_entity_poly.pdbx_seq_one_letter_code
_entity_poly.pdbx_strand_id
1 'polypeptide(L)'
;KPTRVEALKYYRKCVEHYDLELRLGETVTRVDGGDGSFRVHTRVTENNPAIKTRDGGAGAASDDPVVERQKGVEITPLLAHEKVYESRKLIVATGYYDLPNRLGVPGEDLPHVSHYYTEPHPFWRQDVVVIGGKNSAAEAALDLYRNGARVTLVHRRAELGSTIKYWVRPDIENRIKAGQITALFETRVVRIERDAVHVVGPPSGAPASNNDPVVERQKGVAITPLLAHEKVLPAVHVFALTGYHPDFDFLRQLGVKLDLKTNKPALDAQTLESNVGGLYLAGVVIGGNHTSEIFIENGRFHGKQIIAALTGTTLAVAQP
;
A
#
# COMPACT_ATOMS: atom_id res chain seq x y z
N LYS A 1 -3.25 20.51 -1.31
CA LYS A 1 -3.89 19.18 -1.17
C LYS A 1 -4.36 19.04 0.27
N PRO A 2 -5.54 18.46 0.54
CA PRO A 2 -5.95 18.20 1.90
C PRO A 2 -4.96 17.24 2.57
N THR A 3 -4.77 17.42 3.87
CA THR A 3 -4.04 16.50 4.74
C THR A 3 -4.84 15.22 4.97
N ARG A 4 -4.18 14.17 5.49
CA ARG A 4 -4.85 12.91 5.88
C ARG A 4 -6.01 13.15 6.84
N VAL A 5 -5.83 14.02 7.83
CA VAL A 5 -6.85 14.32 8.85
C VAL A 5 -8.05 15.05 8.24
N GLU A 6 -7.81 16.00 7.33
CA GLU A 6 -8.90 16.70 6.62
C GLU A 6 -9.72 15.75 5.75
N ALA A 7 -9.05 14.85 5.00
CA ALA A 7 -9.73 13.85 4.19
C ALA A 7 -10.58 12.89 5.06
N LEU A 8 -10.05 12.43 6.20
CA LEU A 8 -10.80 11.59 7.15
C LEU A 8 -12.04 12.30 7.69
N LYS A 9 -11.92 13.57 8.09
CA LYS A 9 -13.06 14.37 8.55
C LYS A 9 -14.10 14.54 7.44
N TYR A 10 -13.67 14.79 6.21
CA TYR A 10 -14.56 14.92 5.06
C TYR A 10 -15.36 13.64 4.81
N TYR A 11 -14.71 12.47 4.73
CA TYR A 11 -15.42 11.22 4.44
C TYR A 11 -16.37 10.80 5.56
N ARG A 12 -16.04 11.06 6.84
CA ARG A 12 -16.99 10.84 7.96
C ARG A 12 -18.24 11.71 7.81
N LYS A 13 -18.08 12.98 7.47
CA LYS A 13 -19.22 13.87 7.20
C LYS A 13 -20.04 13.42 5.99
N CYS A 14 -19.43 12.85 4.95
CA CYS A 14 -20.18 12.28 3.83
C CYS A 14 -21.06 11.11 4.29
N VAL A 15 -20.53 10.22 5.13
CA VAL A 15 -21.29 9.09 5.69
C VAL A 15 -22.48 9.59 6.52
N GLU A 16 -22.26 10.57 7.39
CA GLU A 16 -23.32 11.20 8.20
C GLU A 16 -24.36 11.92 7.32
N HIS A 17 -23.92 12.69 6.32
CA HIS A 17 -24.81 13.49 5.47
C HIS A 17 -25.71 12.63 4.57
N TYR A 18 -25.18 11.54 4.04
CA TYR A 18 -25.91 10.62 3.15
C TYR A 18 -26.54 9.44 3.88
N ASP A 19 -26.45 9.38 5.21
CA ASP A 19 -26.97 8.30 6.05
C ASP A 19 -26.54 6.90 5.55
N LEU A 20 -25.25 6.74 5.26
CA LEU A 20 -24.72 5.51 4.68
C LEU A 20 -24.61 4.40 5.75
N GLU A 21 -25.24 3.25 5.49
CA GLU A 21 -25.07 2.06 6.33
C GLU A 21 -23.62 1.54 6.20
N LEU A 22 -22.86 1.61 7.30
CA LEU A 22 -21.50 1.07 7.38
C LEU A 22 -21.39 0.01 8.46
N ARG A 23 -20.75 -1.11 8.10
CA ARG A 23 -20.37 -2.18 9.03
C ARG A 23 -18.86 -2.19 9.18
N LEU A 24 -18.37 -1.48 10.20
CA LEU A 24 -16.93 -1.36 10.48
C LEU A 24 -16.43 -2.55 11.30
N GLY A 25 -15.16 -2.92 11.11
CA GLY A 25 -14.56 -4.07 11.81
C GLY A 25 -15.10 -5.42 11.33
N GLU A 26 -15.72 -5.47 10.16
CA GLU A 26 -16.30 -6.66 9.56
C GLU A 26 -15.64 -6.93 8.20
N THR A 27 -14.97 -8.07 8.06
CA THR A 27 -14.25 -8.47 6.85
C THR A 27 -15.08 -9.47 6.07
N VAL A 28 -15.28 -9.24 4.76
CA VAL A 28 -15.84 -10.25 3.85
C VAL A 28 -14.80 -11.34 3.64
N THR A 29 -15.15 -12.58 3.98
CA THR A 29 -14.23 -13.73 3.90
C THR A 29 -14.54 -14.64 2.72
N ARG A 30 -15.80 -14.68 2.28
CA ARG A 30 -16.26 -15.53 1.18
C ARG A 30 -17.56 -14.96 0.62
N VAL A 31 -17.77 -15.14 -0.68
CA VAL A 31 -19.06 -14.91 -1.32
C VAL A 31 -19.43 -16.13 -2.12
N ASP A 32 -20.67 -16.59 -1.94
CA ASP A 32 -21.27 -17.67 -2.70
C ASP A 32 -22.47 -17.16 -3.51
N GLY A 33 -22.95 -17.99 -4.44
CA GLY A 33 -24.11 -17.67 -5.26
C GLY A 33 -23.77 -16.89 -6.53
N GLY A 34 -24.74 -16.16 -7.05
CA GLY A 34 -24.64 -15.43 -8.32
C GLY A 34 -25.77 -14.42 -8.47
N ASP A 35 -25.95 -13.89 -9.68
CA ASP A 35 -26.89 -12.80 -9.92
C ASP A 35 -28.27 -13.04 -9.29
N GLY A 36 -28.72 -12.08 -8.48
CA GLY A 36 -30.00 -12.13 -7.76
C GLY A 36 -29.97 -12.90 -6.43
N SER A 37 -28.90 -13.61 -6.09
CA SER A 37 -28.83 -14.48 -4.90
C SER A 37 -27.38 -14.67 -4.39
N PHE A 38 -26.66 -13.57 -4.16
CA PHE A 38 -25.37 -13.62 -3.48
C PHE A 38 -25.54 -13.88 -1.99
N ARG A 39 -24.64 -14.69 -1.42
CA ARG A 39 -24.48 -14.90 0.02
C ARG A 39 -23.10 -14.43 0.43
N VAL A 40 -23.03 -13.37 1.21
CA VAL A 40 -21.78 -12.74 1.65
C VAL A 40 -21.47 -13.18 3.07
N HIS A 41 -20.43 -13.99 3.23
CA HIS A 41 -19.93 -14.45 4.51
C HIS A 41 -18.91 -13.44 5.05
N THR A 42 -19.07 -13.07 6.31
CA THR A 42 -18.21 -12.08 6.96
C THR A 42 -17.72 -12.59 8.30
N ARG A 43 -16.61 -12.00 8.75
CA ARG A 43 -16.06 -12.17 10.10
C ARG A 43 -16.01 -10.82 10.79
N VAL A 44 -16.61 -10.74 11.97
CA VAL A 44 -16.57 -9.53 12.81
C VAL A 44 -15.39 -9.62 13.78
N THR A 45 -14.63 -8.54 13.87
CA THR A 45 -13.60 -8.33 14.89
C THR A 45 -14.15 -7.35 15.93
N GLU A 46 -14.44 -7.85 17.14
CA GLU A 46 -14.82 -7.00 18.27
C GLU A 46 -13.60 -6.24 18.79
N ASN A 47 -13.22 -5.17 18.09
CA ASN A 47 -12.37 -4.11 18.64
C ASN A 47 -12.46 -2.87 17.74
N ASN A 48 -13.57 -2.13 17.86
CA ASN A 48 -13.59 -0.72 17.48
C ASN A 48 -13.89 0.12 18.73
N PRO A 49 -12.91 0.83 19.34
CA PRO A 49 -13.16 1.67 20.51
C PRO A 49 -14.10 2.86 20.24
N ALA A 50 -14.60 3.04 19.01
CA ALA A 50 -15.38 4.21 18.59
C ALA A 50 -16.91 4.05 18.63
N ILE A 51 -17.48 2.90 19.01
CA ILE A 51 -18.94 2.74 19.07
C ILE A 51 -19.34 2.17 20.43
N LYS A 52 -19.49 3.06 21.42
CA LYS A 52 -20.40 2.79 22.54
C LYS A 52 -21.80 3.03 22.02
N THR A 53 -22.60 1.97 21.92
CA THR A 53 -24.04 2.08 21.79
C THR A 53 -24.56 2.92 22.96
N ARG A 54 -25.30 3.97 22.64
CA ARG A 54 -25.79 4.94 23.61
C ARG A 54 -27.14 4.46 24.12
N ASP A 55 -27.12 3.47 24.99
CA ASP A 55 -28.29 3.09 25.79
C ASP A 55 -27.98 3.22 27.28
N GLY A 56 -28.67 4.18 27.92
CA GLY A 56 -29.09 4.09 29.32
C GLY A 56 -28.14 4.54 30.43
N GLY A 57 -28.51 5.62 31.14
CA GLY A 57 -28.33 5.71 32.60
C GLY A 57 -27.29 6.71 33.11
N ALA A 58 -27.77 7.88 33.55
CA ALA A 58 -27.02 8.83 34.35
C ALA A 58 -26.75 8.27 35.77
N GLY A 59 -25.57 8.54 36.33
CA GLY A 59 -25.22 8.21 37.71
C GLY A 59 -23.90 8.85 38.16
N ALA A 60 -24.06 9.89 38.97
CA ALA A 60 -23.16 10.60 39.92
C ALA A 60 -21.65 10.29 39.99
N ALA A 61 -20.90 11.38 40.11
CA ALA A 61 -19.49 11.45 40.47
C ALA A 61 -19.23 11.08 41.95
N SER A 62 -18.07 10.46 42.21
CA SER A 62 -17.36 10.56 43.48
C SER A 62 -15.86 10.42 43.24
N ASP A 63 -15.10 11.38 43.76
CA ASP A 63 -13.65 11.41 43.86
C ASP A 63 -13.11 10.24 44.69
N ASP A 64 -12.06 9.57 44.20
CA ASP A 64 -10.99 8.96 45.00
C ASP A 64 -9.84 8.41 44.11
N PRO A 65 -8.62 8.19 44.66
CA PRO A 65 -7.37 8.60 44.03
C PRO A 65 -6.72 7.59 43.07
N VAL A 66 -5.85 8.14 42.22
CA VAL A 66 -4.98 7.46 41.25
C VAL A 66 -4.04 6.49 41.97
N VAL A 67 -4.24 5.19 41.72
CA VAL A 67 -3.23 4.14 41.97
C VAL A 67 -2.76 3.61 40.62
N GLU A 68 -1.52 3.95 40.28
CA GLU A 68 -0.81 3.45 39.12
C GLU A 68 -0.60 1.93 39.27
N ARG A 69 -1.30 1.14 38.45
CA ARG A 69 -1.10 -0.31 38.34
C ARG A 69 -0.70 -0.63 36.91
N GLN A 70 0.54 -1.09 36.74
CA GLN A 70 0.98 -1.83 35.57
C GLN A 70 0.01 -3.01 35.35
N LYS A 71 -0.80 -2.95 34.29
CA LYS A 71 -1.58 -4.10 33.84
C LYS A 71 -0.97 -4.62 32.55
N GLY A 72 -0.40 -5.83 32.63
CA GLY A 72 -0.25 -6.68 31.47
C GLY A 72 -1.61 -6.79 30.79
N VAL A 73 -1.63 -6.55 29.48
CA VAL A 73 -2.83 -6.71 28.67
C VAL A 73 -3.15 -8.21 28.64
N GLU A 74 -4.14 -8.63 29.43
CA GLU A 74 -4.84 -9.89 29.16
C GLU A 74 -5.45 -9.75 27.76
N ILE A 75 -4.89 -10.48 26.80
CA ILE A 75 -5.48 -10.62 25.47
C ILE A 75 -6.71 -11.51 25.68
N THR A 76 -7.87 -10.91 25.93
CA THR A 76 -9.14 -11.61 25.79
C THR A 76 -9.18 -12.15 24.36
N PRO A 77 -9.37 -13.46 24.12
CA PRO A 77 -9.47 -13.98 22.78
C PRO A 77 -10.60 -13.25 22.06
N LEU A 78 -10.28 -12.60 20.93
CA LEU A 78 -11.28 -11.97 20.07
C LEU A 78 -12.35 -13.02 19.74
N LEU A 79 -13.57 -12.82 20.22
CA LEU A 79 -14.71 -13.60 19.77
C LEU A 79 -14.99 -13.18 18.33
N ALA A 80 -14.47 -13.95 17.39
CA ALA A 80 -14.76 -13.78 15.97
C ALA A 80 -16.13 -14.39 15.69
N HIS A 81 -17.10 -13.55 15.39
CA HIS A 81 -18.44 -13.99 15.00
C HIS A 81 -18.55 -14.00 13.47
N GLU A 82 -19.05 -15.12 12.92
CA GLU A 82 -19.39 -15.21 11.50
C GLU A 82 -20.81 -14.70 11.27
N LYS A 83 -21.01 -13.94 10.19
CA LYS A 83 -22.33 -13.51 9.72
C LYS A 83 -22.49 -13.82 8.24
N VAL A 84 -23.74 -13.91 7.80
CA VAL A 84 -24.09 -14.11 6.40
C VAL A 84 -25.14 -13.08 6.01
N TYR A 85 -24.91 -12.41 4.88
CA TYR A 85 -25.86 -11.48 4.27
C TYR A 85 -26.30 -12.00 2.91
N GLU A 86 -27.54 -11.70 2.55
CA GLU A 86 -28.06 -11.97 1.22
C GLU A 86 -28.15 -10.67 0.44
N SER A 87 -27.70 -10.69 -0.82
CA SER A 87 -27.85 -9.55 -1.71
C SER A 87 -28.18 -10.00 -3.14
N ARG A 88 -28.93 -9.17 -3.87
CA ARG A 88 -29.20 -9.43 -5.29
C ARG A 88 -28.01 -9.08 -6.18
N LYS A 89 -27.28 -8.03 -5.80
CA LYS A 89 -26.16 -7.46 -6.55
C LYS A 89 -24.99 -7.22 -5.58
N LEU A 90 -23.77 -7.23 -6.10
CA LEU A 90 -22.55 -7.03 -5.32
C LEU A 90 -21.66 -5.98 -6.02
N ILE A 91 -21.05 -5.08 -5.24
CA ILE A 91 -20.04 -4.15 -5.74
C ILE A 91 -18.75 -4.36 -4.94
N VAL A 92 -17.66 -4.71 -5.62
CA VAL A 92 -16.33 -4.87 -5.02
C VAL A 92 -15.53 -3.59 -5.19
N ALA A 93 -15.20 -2.95 -4.07
CA ALA A 93 -14.44 -1.70 -4.01
C ALA A 93 -13.27 -1.76 -3.02
N THR A 94 -12.64 -2.93 -2.89
CA THR A 94 -11.59 -3.24 -1.90
C THR A 94 -10.25 -2.53 -2.15
N GLY A 95 -10.06 -1.95 -3.34
CA GLY A 95 -8.84 -1.23 -3.70
C GLY A 95 -7.64 -2.16 -3.87
N TYR A 96 -6.45 -1.70 -3.46
CA TYR A 96 -5.20 -2.46 -3.57
C TYR A 96 -4.23 -2.29 -2.40
N TYR A 97 -4.54 -1.46 -1.41
CA TYR A 97 -3.53 -0.96 -0.46
C TYR A 97 -3.11 -2.01 0.58
N ASP A 98 -3.90 -3.06 0.77
CA ASP A 98 -3.71 -4.04 1.85
C ASP A 98 -2.68 -5.12 1.52
N LEU A 99 -2.33 -5.31 0.24
CA LEU A 99 -1.42 -6.37 -0.20
C LEU A 99 -0.16 -5.77 -0.84
N PRO A 100 0.96 -5.70 -0.10
CA PRO A 100 2.20 -5.16 -0.63
C PRO A 100 2.87 -6.11 -1.62
N ASN A 101 3.58 -5.54 -2.59
CA ASN A 101 4.42 -6.28 -3.51
C ASN A 101 5.64 -6.83 -2.76
N ARG A 102 5.59 -8.11 -2.40
CA ARG A 102 6.66 -8.84 -1.72
C ARG A 102 7.96 -8.83 -2.56
N LEU A 103 9.08 -8.66 -1.88
CA LEU A 103 10.45 -8.83 -2.37
C LEU A 103 10.75 -10.31 -2.61
N GLY A 104 10.21 -11.21 -1.78
CA GLY A 104 10.46 -12.66 -1.87
C GLY A 104 11.90 -13.03 -1.53
N VAL A 105 12.53 -12.29 -0.60
CA VAL A 105 13.91 -12.53 -0.17
C VAL A 105 13.96 -13.05 1.27
N PRO A 106 14.96 -13.85 1.64
CA PRO A 106 15.15 -14.25 3.04
C PRO A 106 15.27 -13.02 3.94
N GLY A 107 14.53 -13.05 5.06
CA GLY A 107 14.48 -11.96 6.04
C GLY A 107 13.44 -10.87 5.78
N GLU A 108 12.65 -10.96 4.70
CA GLU A 108 11.57 -10.00 4.43
C GLU A 108 10.51 -9.93 5.56
N ASP A 109 10.26 -11.05 6.26
CA ASP A 109 9.27 -11.11 7.35
C ASP A 109 9.86 -10.73 8.73
N LEU A 110 11.09 -10.18 8.79
CA LEU A 110 11.68 -9.74 10.05
C LEU A 110 10.93 -8.51 10.62
N PRO A 111 10.84 -8.35 11.95
CA PRO A 111 10.02 -7.31 12.57
C PRO A 111 10.37 -5.86 12.20
N HIS A 112 11.63 -5.61 11.79
CA HIS A 112 12.14 -4.30 11.37
C HIS A 112 12.02 -4.07 9.86
N VAL A 113 11.30 -4.93 9.13
CA VAL A 113 10.96 -4.75 7.73
C VAL A 113 9.50 -4.31 7.64
N SER A 114 9.24 -3.20 6.96
CA SER A 114 7.90 -2.63 6.82
C SER A 114 7.59 -2.31 5.37
N HIS A 115 6.44 -2.77 4.87
CA HIS A 115 5.93 -2.37 3.56
C HIS A 115 5.15 -1.06 3.59
N TYR A 116 4.89 -0.54 4.79
CA TYR A 116 4.16 0.69 5.04
C TYR A 116 5.07 1.68 5.77
N TYR A 117 5.02 2.94 5.35
CA TYR A 117 5.70 4.04 6.03
C TYR A 117 4.69 4.86 6.84
N THR A 118 5.03 5.17 8.08
CA THR A 118 4.15 5.89 9.02
C THR A 118 4.74 7.23 9.43
N GLU A 119 5.90 7.21 10.10
CA GLU A 119 6.55 8.41 10.63
C GLU A 119 8.08 8.24 10.71
N PRO A 120 8.84 9.35 10.72
CA PRO A 120 10.29 9.29 10.71
C PRO A 120 10.93 9.34 12.10
N HIS A 121 10.23 9.82 13.13
CA HIS A 121 10.82 10.17 14.43
C HIS A 121 11.60 9.02 15.10
N PRO A 122 11.15 7.75 15.07
CA PRO A 122 11.90 6.63 15.65
C PRO A 122 13.29 6.41 15.05
N PHE A 123 13.55 6.93 13.84
CA PHE A 123 14.75 6.64 13.05
C PHE A 123 15.81 7.75 13.09
N TRP A 124 15.66 8.72 14.00
CA TRP A 124 16.64 9.79 14.15
C TRP A 124 18.05 9.24 14.41
N ARG A 125 19.02 9.64 13.59
CA ARG A 125 20.42 9.16 13.59
C ARG A 125 20.55 7.63 13.49
N GLN A 126 19.62 6.96 12.83
CA GLN A 126 19.70 5.53 12.54
C GLN A 126 19.94 5.29 11.04
N ASP A 127 20.54 4.14 10.71
CA ASP A 127 20.69 3.68 9.33
C ASP A 127 19.40 3.01 8.87
N VAL A 128 18.79 3.55 7.82
CA VAL A 128 17.52 3.06 7.27
C VAL A 128 17.68 2.79 5.78
N VAL A 129 17.24 1.61 5.35
CA VAL A 129 17.18 1.27 3.93
C VAL A 129 15.75 1.44 3.42
N VAL A 130 15.58 2.22 2.36
CA VAL A 130 14.30 2.36 1.65
C VAL A 130 14.43 1.63 0.31
N ILE A 131 13.60 0.61 0.09
CA ILE A 131 13.58 -0.17 -1.15
C ILE A 131 12.42 0.32 -2.02
N GLY A 132 12.75 0.80 -3.22
CA GLY A 132 11.77 1.34 -4.14
C GLY A 132 12.32 2.55 -4.89
N GLY A 133 11.55 3.05 -5.85
CA GLY A 133 11.96 4.22 -6.65
C GLY A 133 10.78 4.95 -7.27
N LYS A 134 9.57 4.75 -6.73
CA LYS A 134 8.37 5.50 -7.09
C LYS A 134 8.05 6.51 -5.99
N ASN A 135 6.90 7.17 -6.10
CA ASN A 135 6.52 8.28 -5.24
C ASN A 135 6.61 7.99 -3.74
N SER A 136 6.10 6.84 -3.26
CA SER A 136 6.12 6.49 -1.83
C SER A 136 7.54 6.35 -1.29
N ALA A 137 8.44 5.70 -2.04
CA ALA A 137 9.83 5.55 -1.66
C ALA A 137 10.57 6.90 -1.59
N ALA A 138 10.33 7.77 -2.58
CA ALA A 138 10.95 9.10 -2.61
C ALA A 138 10.44 10.01 -1.48
N GLU A 139 9.13 10.04 -1.22
CA GLU A 139 8.55 10.83 -0.13
C GLU A 139 9.04 10.34 1.24
N ALA A 140 9.06 9.02 1.48
CA ALA A 140 9.57 8.45 2.73
C ALA A 140 11.06 8.71 2.93
N ALA A 141 11.88 8.55 1.88
CA ALA A 141 13.32 8.83 1.96
C ALA A 141 13.60 10.30 2.30
N LEU A 142 12.86 11.23 1.69
CA LEU A 142 12.97 12.66 2.01
C LEU A 142 12.53 12.99 3.43
N ASP A 143 11.43 12.39 3.90
CA ASP A 143 10.89 12.63 5.25
C ASP A 143 11.82 12.08 6.34
N LEU A 144 12.33 10.84 6.16
CA LEU A 144 13.35 10.23 7.00
C LEU A 144 14.62 11.08 7.08
N TYR A 145 15.14 11.51 5.91
CA TYR A 145 16.33 12.34 5.83
C TYR A 145 16.16 13.67 6.57
N ARG A 146 15.04 14.37 6.35
CA ARG A 146 14.73 15.65 7.02
C ARG A 146 14.68 15.53 8.54
N ASN A 147 14.33 14.36 9.04
CA ASN A 147 14.24 14.04 10.45
C ASN A 147 15.49 13.30 10.96
N GLY A 148 16.62 13.39 10.24
CA GLY A 148 17.94 13.00 10.73
C GLY A 148 18.29 11.53 10.59
N ALA A 149 17.51 10.72 9.88
CA ALA A 149 17.90 9.35 9.53
C ALA A 149 19.01 9.33 8.46
N ARG A 150 19.90 8.34 8.51
CA ARG A 150 20.87 8.04 7.45
C ARG A 150 20.22 7.11 6.45
N VAL A 151 19.75 7.68 5.34
CA VAL A 151 18.93 6.95 4.36
C VAL A 151 19.78 6.40 3.23
N THR A 152 19.64 5.10 2.97
CA THR A 152 20.07 4.47 1.71
C THR A 152 18.85 4.03 0.91
N LEU A 153 18.64 4.64 -0.26
CA LEU A 153 17.62 4.26 -1.22
C LEU A 153 18.16 3.16 -2.16
N VAL A 154 17.50 2.02 -2.23
CA VAL A 154 17.84 0.91 -3.13
C VAL A 154 16.78 0.81 -4.22
N HIS A 155 17.20 0.94 -5.47
CA HIS A 155 16.32 0.83 -6.62
C HIS A 155 16.86 -0.10 -7.71
N ARG A 156 16.02 -1.03 -8.16
CA ARG A 156 16.38 -2.05 -9.15
C ARG A 156 16.56 -1.56 -10.59
N ARG A 157 16.21 -0.31 -10.90
CA ARG A 157 16.33 0.29 -12.24
C ARG A 157 17.41 1.38 -12.22
N ALA A 158 17.84 1.80 -13.40
CA ALA A 158 18.84 2.86 -13.57
C ALA A 158 18.37 4.24 -13.08
N GLU A 159 17.06 4.48 -13.06
CA GLU A 159 16.50 5.80 -12.75
C GLU A 159 15.27 5.70 -11.83
N LEU A 160 15.00 6.80 -11.13
CA LEU A 160 13.76 7.00 -10.39
C LEU A 160 12.53 6.98 -11.32
N GLY A 161 11.47 6.31 -10.89
CA GLY A 161 10.25 6.11 -11.68
C GLY A 161 9.63 7.41 -12.20
N SER A 162 9.29 7.43 -13.49
CA SER A 162 8.70 8.59 -14.19
C SER A 162 7.45 9.16 -13.52
N THR A 163 6.73 8.35 -12.74
CA THR A 163 5.50 8.74 -12.02
C THR A 163 5.73 9.46 -10.69
N ILE A 164 6.97 9.74 -10.29
CA ILE A 164 7.23 10.61 -9.12
C ILE A 164 6.69 12.01 -9.42
N LYS A 165 5.95 12.56 -8.46
CA LYS A 165 5.37 13.90 -8.57
C LYS A 165 6.43 14.94 -8.91
N TYR A 166 6.09 15.89 -9.80
CA TYR A 166 7.04 16.90 -10.29
C TYR A 166 7.65 17.78 -9.20
N TRP A 167 7.00 17.91 -8.04
CA TRP A 167 7.52 18.67 -6.88
C TRP A 167 8.37 17.82 -5.93
N VAL A 168 8.25 16.48 -5.97
CA VAL A 168 9.05 15.56 -5.16
C VAL A 168 10.35 15.24 -5.88
N ARG A 169 10.28 15.03 -7.20
CA ARG A 169 11.43 14.59 -8.03
C ARG A 169 12.66 15.50 -7.90
N PRO A 170 12.57 16.83 -8.10
CA PRO A 170 13.74 17.70 -8.01
C PRO A 170 14.40 17.65 -6.63
N ASP A 171 13.60 17.56 -5.57
CA ASP A 171 14.12 17.52 -4.19
C ASP A 171 14.90 16.22 -3.93
N ILE A 172 14.31 15.04 -4.21
CA ILE A 172 15.02 13.77 -4.02
C ILE A 172 16.28 13.67 -4.87
N GLU A 173 16.23 14.11 -6.14
CA GLU A 173 17.40 14.13 -7.02
C GLU A 173 18.50 15.05 -6.50
N ASN A 174 18.14 16.22 -5.96
CA ASN A 174 19.11 17.14 -5.36
C ASN A 174 19.75 16.55 -4.09
N ARG A 175 18.99 15.85 -3.23
CA ARG A 175 19.56 15.16 -2.05
C ARG A 175 20.52 14.05 -2.44
N ILE A 176 20.20 13.31 -3.49
CA ILE A 176 21.07 12.26 -4.02
C ILE A 176 22.36 12.87 -4.59
N LYS A 177 22.24 13.91 -5.43
CA LYS A 177 23.40 14.60 -6.03
C LYS A 177 24.31 15.22 -4.97
N ALA A 178 23.74 15.75 -3.89
CA ALA A 178 24.50 16.32 -2.77
C ALA A 178 25.09 15.26 -1.82
N GLY A 179 24.88 13.96 -2.06
CA GLY A 179 25.32 12.89 -1.16
C GLY A 179 24.58 12.83 0.19
N GLN A 180 23.47 13.55 0.31
CA GLN A 180 22.66 13.64 1.53
C GLN A 180 21.76 12.41 1.73
N ILE A 181 21.35 11.79 0.62
CA ILE A 181 20.70 10.48 0.60
C ILE A 181 21.52 9.59 -0.33
N THR A 182 22.01 8.47 0.18
CA THR A 182 22.71 7.50 -0.67
C THR A 182 21.70 6.79 -1.55
N ALA A 183 21.93 6.72 -2.86
CA ALA A 183 21.07 5.98 -3.78
C ALA A 183 21.87 4.94 -4.57
N LEU A 184 21.41 3.69 -4.51
CA LEU A 184 21.95 2.56 -5.25
C LEU A 184 20.96 2.18 -6.34
N PHE A 185 21.25 2.60 -7.57
CA PHE A 185 20.49 2.23 -8.76
C PHE A 185 20.98 0.90 -9.34
N GLU A 186 20.16 0.28 -10.19
CA GLU A 186 20.40 -1.06 -10.76
C GLU A 186 20.76 -2.12 -9.70
N THR A 187 20.28 -1.91 -8.48
CA THR A 187 20.66 -2.68 -7.30
C THR A 187 19.44 -3.40 -6.74
N ARG A 188 19.60 -4.68 -6.41
CA ARG A 188 18.54 -5.51 -5.83
C ARG A 188 18.93 -5.97 -4.44
N VAL A 189 17.97 -5.98 -3.52
CA VAL A 189 18.11 -6.67 -2.24
C VAL A 189 18.01 -8.18 -2.49
N VAL A 190 18.88 -8.95 -1.86
CA VAL A 190 18.92 -10.42 -1.96
C VAL A 190 18.71 -11.12 -0.62
N ARG A 191 19.00 -10.45 0.49
CA ARG A 191 18.78 -10.96 1.86
C ARG A 191 18.70 -9.79 2.85
N ILE A 192 17.90 -9.95 3.88
CA ILE A 192 17.80 -9.02 5.01
C ILE A 192 18.16 -9.78 6.30
N GLU A 193 19.00 -9.19 7.13
CA GLU A 193 19.38 -9.68 8.45
C GLU A 193 18.95 -8.66 9.52
N ARG A 194 19.26 -8.92 10.78
CA ARG A 194 18.81 -8.09 11.91
C ARG A 194 19.30 -6.63 11.81
N ASP A 195 20.51 -6.42 11.33
CA ASP A 195 21.20 -5.13 11.28
C ASP A 195 21.88 -4.86 9.93
N ALA A 196 21.63 -5.73 8.94
CA ALA A 196 22.27 -5.69 7.62
C ALA A 196 21.29 -5.99 6.48
N VAL A 197 21.50 -5.34 5.35
CA VAL A 197 20.81 -5.61 4.08
C VAL A 197 21.84 -5.96 3.03
N HIS A 198 21.73 -7.16 2.46
CA HIS A 198 22.58 -7.63 1.38
C HIS A 198 21.98 -7.22 0.04
N VAL A 199 22.80 -6.54 -0.76
CA VAL A 199 22.40 -6.07 -2.08
C VAL A 199 23.39 -6.51 -3.14
N VAL A 200 22.90 -6.69 -4.36
CA VAL A 200 23.70 -7.00 -5.54
C VAL A 200 23.48 -5.88 -6.55
N GLY A 201 24.58 -5.20 -6.90
CA GLY A 201 24.60 -4.13 -7.89
C GLY A 201 24.94 -4.63 -9.31
N PRO A 202 25.04 -3.72 -10.29
CA PRO A 202 25.46 -4.09 -11.63
C PRO A 202 26.89 -4.67 -11.61
N PRO A 203 27.22 -5.60 -12.52
CA PRO A 203 28.56 -6.16 -12.61
C PRO A 203 29.62 -5.07 -12.84
N SER A 204 30.79 -5.20 -12.18
CA SER A 204 31.88 -4.21 -12.19
C SER A 204 32.26 -3.75 -13.60
N GLY A 205 31.96 -2.48 -13.95
CA GLY A 205 32.28 -1.91 -15.28
C GLY A 205 31.25 -0.90 -15.78
N ALA A 206 30.03 -0.91 -15.23
CA ALA A 206 29.09 0.20 -15.31
C ALA A 206 29.37 1.20 -14.17
N PRO A 207 29.30 2.52 -14.38
CA PRO A 207 29.50 3.49 -13.30
C PRO A 207 28.43 3.29 -12.22
N ALA A 208 28.84 2.75 -11.08
CA ALA A 208 28.01 2.66 -9.89
C ALA A 208 28.02 4.01 -9.19
N SER A 209 27.08 4.90 -9.54
CA SER A 209 26.85 6.19 -8.88
C SER A 209 28.02 7.21 -8.98
N ASN A 210 27.68 8.50 -9.01
CA ASN A 210 28.63 9.61 -9.16
C ASN A 210 29.52 9.89 -7.93
N ASN A 211 29.52 9.02 -6.89
CA ASN A 211 30.15 9.32 -5.60
C ASN A 211 31.20 8.30 -5.12
N ASP A 212 31.61 7.34 -5.95
CA ASP A 212 32.81 6.55 -5.63
C ASP A 212 34.08 7.33 -6.04
N PRO A 213 35.15 7.34 -5.21
CA PRO A 213 36.42 7.95 -5.59
C PRO A 213 36.98 7.23 -6.82
N VAL A 214 37.13 7.97 -7.93
CA VAL A 214 37.72 7.48 -9.17
C VAL A 214 39.19 7.15 -8.91
N VAL A 215 39.51 5.86 -8.75
CA VAL A 215 40.89 5.38 -8.82
C VAL A 215 41.29 5.35 -10.30
N GLU A 216 42.33 6.11 -10.65
CA GLU A 216 42.89 6.18 -12.01
C GLU A 216 43.25 4.80 -12.56
N ARG A 217 42.86 4.56 -13.82
CA ARG A 217 43.08 3.29 -14.54
C ARG A 217 44.56 3.12 -14.91
N GLN A 218 45.20 2.07 -14.39
CA GLN A 218 46.38 1.49 -15.05
C GLN A 218 45.92 0.54 -16.18
N LYS A 219 46.51 0.71 -17.36
CA LYS A 219 46.21 -0.07 -18.57
C LYS A 219 46.84 -1.46 -18.49
N GLY A 220 46.01 -2.47 -18.75
CA GLY A 220 46.43 -3.82 -19.14
C GLY A 220 46.13 -4.87 -18.08
N VAL A 221 45.30 -5.86 -18.45
CA VAL A 221 45.27 -7.28 -18.04
C VAL A 221 43.83 -7.81 -17.98
N ALA A 222 43.65 -8.96 -18.63
CA ALA A 222 42.62 -10.02 -18.56
C ALA A 222 41.14 -9.66 -18.28
N ILE A 223 40.26 -10.16 -19.16
CA ILE A 223 38.81 -10.19 -18.97
C ILE A 223 38.47 -11.27 -17.93
N THR A 224 38.41 -10.88 -16.67
CA THR A 224 37.84 -11.68 -15.57
C THR A 224 36.32 -11.72 -15.73
N PRO A 225 35.61 -12.83 -15.43
CA PRO A 225 34.15 -12.85 -15.46
C PRO A 225 33.62 -11.74 -14.54
N LEU A 226 32.77 -10.85 -15.07
CA LEU A 226 32.15 -9.76 -14.31
C LEU A 226 31.21 -10.36 -13.26
N LEU A 227 31.73 -10.63 -12.07
CA LEU A 227 30.94 -11.03 -10.91
C LEU A 227 30.13 -9.82 -10.45
N ALA A 228 28.82 -10.03 -10.24
CA ALA A 228 27.98 -9.04 -9.59
C ALA A 228 28.50 -8.83 -8.16
N HIS A 229 28.79 -7.58 -7.78
CA HIS A 229 29.35 -7.28 -6.47
C HIS A 229 28.25 -7.27 -5.42
N GLU A 230 28.33 -8.21 -4.48
CA GLU A 230 27.51 -8.18 -3.28
C GLU A 230 28.06 -7.09 -2.33
N LYS A 231 27.17 -6.24 -1.84
CA LYS A 231 27.45 -5.19 -0.85
C LYS A 231 26.53 -5.39 0.34
N VAL A 232 27.06 -5.18 1.54
CA VAL A 232 26.29 -5.22 2.79
C VAL A 232 26.08 -3.78 3.25
N LEU A 233 24.84 -3.43 3.56
CA LEU A 233 24.43 -2.11 4.06
C LEU A 233 23.99 -2.25 5.51
N PRO A 234 24.45 -1.40 6.44
CA PRO A 234 23.88 -1.36 7.79
C PRO A 234 22.44 -0.84 7.70
N ALA A 235 21.53 -1.47 8.44
CA ALA A 235 20.16 -0.98 8.54
C ALA A 235 19.50 -1.50 9.82
N VAL A 236 19.00 -0.59 10.66
CA VAL A 236 18.17 -0.98 11.82
C VAL A 236 16.71 -1.12 11.43
N HIS A 237 16.31 -0.55 10.29
CA HIS A 237 14.96 -0.68 9.73
C HIS A 237 15.01 -0.67 8.20
N VAL A 238 14.08 -1.42 7.58
CA VAL A 238 13.95 -1.53 6.14
C VAL A 238 12.52 -1.18 5.73
N PHE A 239 12.36 -0.17 4.87
CA PHE A 239 11.08 0.17 4.27
C PHE A 239 10.98 -0.40 2.84
N ALA A 240 10.25 -1.51 2.68
CA ALA A 240 10.01 -2.17 1.40
C ALA A 240 8.84 -1.53 0.64
N LEU A 241 9.05 -0.31 0.14
CA LEU A 241 8.04 0.52 -0.53
C LEU A 241 7.94 0.23 -2.04
N THR A 242 7.70 -1.05 -2.34
CA THR A 242 7.64 -1.63 -3.69
C THR A 242 6.25 -1.58 -4.35
N GLY A 243 5.31 -0.89 -3.71
CA GLY A 243 3.93 -0.77 -4.16
C GLY A 243 3.05 -1.91 -3.68
N TYR A 244 1.82 -1.95 -4.17
CA TYR A 244 0.78 -2.87 -3.72
C TYR A 244 0.00 -3.41 -4.93
N HIS A 245 -0.87 -4.39 -4.69
CA HIS A 245 -1.75 -4.98 -5.69
C HIS A 245 -3.15 -5.30 -5.14
N PRO A 246 -4.19 -5.33 -6.00
CA PRO A 246 -5.49 -5.87 -5.61
C PRO A 246 -5.41 -7.34 -5.18
N ASP A 247 -6.39 -7.79 -4.39
CA ASP A 247 -6.53 -9.20 -4.05
C ASP A 247 -7.06 -10.00 -5.25
N PHE A 248 -6.15 -10.44 -6.10
CA PHE A 248 -6.48 -11.18 -7.32
C PHE A 248 -7.04 -12.58 -7.00
N ASP A 249 -6.66 -13.17 -5.87
CA ASP A 249 -7.16 -14.48 -5.47
C ASP A 249 -8.60 -14.38 -4.99
N PHE A 250 -8.93 -13.34 -4.22
CA PHE A 250 -10.32 -13.02 -3.88
C PHE A 250 -11.16 -12.77 -5.14
N LEU A 251 -10.68 -11.98 -6.11
CA LEU A 251 -11.40 -11.76 -7.37
C LEU A 251 -11.63 -13.07 -8.16
N ARG A 252 -10.63 -13.96 -8.22
CA ARG A 252 -10.78 -15.27 -8.88
C ARG A 252 -11.77 -16.17 -8.13
N GLN A 253 -11.76 -16.15 -6.81
CA GLN A 253 -12.73 -16.89 -5.98
C GLN A 253 -14.17 -16.42 -6.23
N LEU A 254 -14.37 -15.13 -6.52
CA LEU A 254 -15.67 -14.59 -6.95
C LEU A 254 -16.08 -15.03 -8.37
N GLY A 255 -15.19 -15.69 -9.13
CA GLY A 255 -15.41 -16.08 -10.52
C GLY A 255 -15.05 -15.01 -11.54
N VAL A 256 -14.42 -13.89 -11.11
CA VAL A 256 -14.00 -12.82 -12.02
C VAL A 256 -12.78 -13.27 -12.81
N LYS A 257 -12.90 -13.24 -14.14
CA LYS A 257 -11.79 -13.51 -15.06
C LYS A 257 -10.84 -12.32 -15.05
N LEU A 258 -9.54 -12.60 -14.95
CA LEU A 258 -8.50 -11.59 -15.00
C LEU A 258 -7.68 -11.76 -16.28
N ASP A 259 -7.32 -10.65 -16.91
CA ASP A 259 -6.37 -10.64 -18.02
C ASP A 259 -5.01 -11.20 -17.57
N LEU A 260 -4.44 -12.13 -18.36
CA LEU A 260 -3.25 -12.89 -17.96
C LEU A 260 -1.97 -12.04 -17.81
N LYS A 261 -1.92 -10.86 -18.43
CA LYS A 261 -0.73 -9.99 -18.40
C LYS A 261 -0.88 -8.86 -17.39
N THR A 262 -2.06 -8.25 -17.36
CA THR A 262 -2.33 -7.03 -16.61
C THR A 262 -3.09 -7.28 -15.32
N ASN A 263 -3.65 -8.48 -15.11
CA ASN A 263 -4.59 -8.80 -14.05
C ASN A 263 -5.81 -7.85 -13.99
N LYS A 264 -6.12 -7.14 -15.09
CA LYS A 264 -7.34 -6.34 -15.15
C LYS A 264 -8.55 -7.29 -15.15
N PRO A 265 -9.56 -7.03 -14.31
CA PRO A 265 -10.79 -7.82 -14.32
C PRO A 265 -11.53 -7.62 -15.65
N ALA A 266 -12.17 -8.68 -16.14
CA ALA A 266 -13.04 -8.65 -17.29
C ALA A 266 -14.34 -7.90 -16.92
N LEU A 267 -14.46 -6.66 -17.39
CA LEU A 267 -15.59 -5.78 -17.13
C LEU A 267 -16.20 -5.26 -18.44
N ASP A 268 -17.50 -5.00 -18.41
CA ASP A 268 -18.13 -4.12 -19.38
C ASP A 268 -17.71 -2.67 -19.11
N ALA A 269 -17.21 -1.98 -20.14
CA ALA A 269 -16.64 -0.64 -20.00
C ALA A 269 -17.70 0.46 -19.73
N GLN A 270 -18.98 0.19 -20.01
CA GLN A 270 -20.10 1.11 -19.81
C GLN A 270 -20.84 0.89 -18.50
N THR A 271 -20.86 -0.33 -17.96
CA THR A 271 -21.57 -0.64 -16.70
C THR A 271 -20.64 -0.95 -15.52
N LEU A 272 -19.39 -1.35 -15.79
CA LEU A 272 -18.45 -1.92 -14.83
C LEU A 272 -18.93 -3.24 -14.20
N GLU A 273 -19.90 -3.90 -14.84
CA GLU A 273 -20.30 -5.27 -14.51
C GLU A 273 -19.21 -6.23 -14.96
N SER A 274 -18.89 -7.21 -14.11
CA SER A 274 -17.94 -8.26 -14.45
C SER A 274 -18.55 -9.35 -15.31
N ASN A 275 -17.73 -10.33 -15.71
CA ASN A 275 -18.23 -11.56 -16.32
C ASN A 275 -19.12 -12.40 -15.38
N VAL A 276 -19.20 -12.07 -14.10
CA VAL A 276 -20.12 -12.68 -13.13
C VAL A 276 -21.32 -11.75 -13.02
N GLY A 277 -22.48 -12.21 -13.51
CA GLY A 277 -23.70 -11.41 -13.53
C GLY A 277 -24.05 -10.86 -12.15
N GLY A 278 -24.44 -9.60 -12.10
CA GLY A 278 -24.78 -8.88 -10.87
C GLY A 278 -23.60 -8.50 -9.97
N LEU A 279 -22.36 -8.79 -10.37
CA LEU A 279 -21.15 -8.42 -9.66
C LEU A 279 -20.42 -7.31 -10.42
N TYR A 280 -20.26 -6.16 -9.77
CA TYR A 280 -19.62 -4.95 -10.31
C TYR A 280 -18.33 -4.64 -9.56
N LEU A 281 -17.39 -3.98 -10.22
CA LEU A 281 -16.16 -3.50 -9.57
C LEU A 281 -16.08 -1.98 -9.63
N ALA A 282 -15.60 -1.37 -8.55
CA ALA A 282 -15.46 0.07 -8.46
C ALA A 282 -14.10 0.48 -7.87
N GLY A 283 -13.51 1.51 -8.46
CA GLY A 283 -12.30 2.13 -7.96
C GLY A 283 -11.03 1.42 -8.43
N VAL A 284 -9.96 1.53 -7.65
CA VAL A 284 -8.61 1.17 -8.11
C VAL A 284 -8.41 -0.33 -8.36
N VAL A 285 -9.29 -1.18 -7.82
CA VAL A 285 -9.32 -2.64 -8.07
C VAL A 285 -9.44 -2.97 -9.58
N ILE A 286 -10.09 -2.09 -10.34
CA ILE A 286 -10.27 -2.23 -11.80
C ILE A 286 -8.94 -2.11 -12.57
N GLY A 287 -7.95 -1.42 -11.99
CA GLY A 287 -6.68 -1.14 -12.67
C GLY A 287 -5.77 -2.35 -12.81
N GLY A 288 -6.03 -3.46 -12.10
CA GLY A 288 -5.14 -4.61 -12.06
C GLY A 288 -3.72 -4.21 -11.60
N ASN A 289 -2.71 -4.61 -12.38
CA ASN A 289 -1.31 -4.26 -12.15
C ASN A 289 -1.01 -2.76 -12.43
N HIS A 290 -1.89 -2.05 -13.12
CA HIS A 290 -1.73 -0.63 -13.43
C HIS A 290 -2.33 0.26 -12.34
N THR A 291 -1.82 0.12 -11.12
CA THR A 291 -2.29 0.80 -9.91
C THR A 291 -2.11 2.34 -9.91
N SER A 292 -1.65 2.91 -11.02
CA SER A 292 -1.47 4.36 -11.23
C SER A 292 -2.37 4.95 -12.32
N GLU A 293 -3.34 4.18 -12.85
CA GLU A 293 -4.33 4.68 -13.82
C GLU A 293 -5.58 5.24 -13.14
N ILE A 294 -5.96 4.66 -11.99
CA ILE A 294 -7.17 5.01 -11.26
C ILE A 294 -6.76 5.59 -9.91
N PHE A 295 -7.33 6.74 -9.59
CA PHE A 295 -7.20 7.45 -8.34
C PHE A 295 -8.60 7.86 -7.84
N ILE A 296 -8.67 8.59 -6.74
CA ILE A 296 -9.96 9.08 -6.22
C ILE A 296 -10.60 10.04 -7.22
N GLU A 297 -9.80 10.84 -7.91
CA GLU A 297 -10.22 11.90 -8.83
C GLU A 297 -11.10 11.38 -9.96
N ASN A 298 -10.75 10.23 -10.56
CA ASN A 298 -11.51 9.57 -11.63
C ASN A 298 -12.35 8.39 -11.11
N GLY A 299 -11.83 7.59 -10.17
CA GLY A 299 -12.50 6.39 -9.67
C GLY A 299 -13.79 6.66 -8.90
N ARG A 300 -13.96 7.86 -8.34
CA ARG A 300 -15.20 8.26 -7.65
C ARG A 300 -16.44 8.28 -8.55
N PHE A 301 -16.27 8.32 -9.87
CA PHE A 301 -17.38 8.34 -10.83
C PHE A 301 -17.94 6.96 -11.16
N HIS A 302 -17.22 5.88 -10.83
CA HIS A 302 -17.66 4.50 -11.08
C HIS A 302 -19.01 4.16 -10.41
N GLY A 303 -19.28 4.72 -9.23
CA GLY A 303 -20.57 4.53 -8.55
C GLY A 303 -21.75 5.02 -9.38
N LYS A 304 -21.64 6.21 -9.99
CA LYS A 304 -22.67 6.76 -10.88
C LYS A 304 -22.91 5.85 -12.09
N GLN A 305 -21.83 5.27 -12.61
CA GLN A 305 -21.87 4.36 -13.75
C GLN A 305 -22.60 3.04 -13.44
N ILE A 306 -22.26 2.43 -12.31
CA ILE A 306 -22.90 1.19 -11.85
C ILE A 306 -24.38 1.41 -11.52
N ILE A 307 -24.72 2.51 -10.82
CA ILE A 307 -26.12 2.81 -10.49
C ILE A 307 -26.95 3.00 -11.75
N ALA A 308 -26.44 3.71 -12.76
CA ALA A 308 -27.13 3.88 -14.03
C ALA A 308 -27.43 2.55 -14.74
N ALA A 309 -26.49 1.61 -14.70
CA ALA A 309 -26.70 0.25 -15.21
C ALA A 309 -27.77 -0.50 -14.41
N LEU A 310 -27.73 -0.42 -13.07
CA LEU A 310 -28.69 -1.08 -12.18
C LEU A 310 -30.12 -0.53 -12.32
N THR A 311 -30.27 0.76 -12.62
CA THR A 311 -31.58 1.41 -12.78
C THR A 311 -32.06 1.50 -14.22
N GLY A 312 -31.29 0.98 -15.19
CA GLY A 312 -31.61 1.08 -16.61
C GLY A 312 -31.61 2.51 -17.16
N THR A 313 -30.87 3.42 -16.52
CA THR A 313 -30.79 4.83 -16.90
C THR A 313 -29.59 5.05 -17.82
N THR A 314 -29.77 5.65 -19.00
CA THR A 314 -28.65 5.97 -19.89
C THR A 314 -27.84 7.14 -19.34
N LEU A 315 -26.54 6.94 -19.10
CA LEU A 315 -25.64 8.07 -18.82
C LEU A 315 -25.45 8.88 -20.11
N ALA A 316 -25.74 10.17 -20.05
CA ALA A 316 -25.28 11.08 -21.09
C ALA A 316 -23.74 11.02 -21.13
N VAL A 317 -23.18 10.58 -22.26
CA VAL A 317 -21.74 10.58 -22.48
C VAL A 317 -21.27 12.03 -22.40
N ALA A 318 -20.51 12.37 -21.36
CA ALA A 318 -19.80 13.63 -21.34
C ALA A 318 -18.73 13.56 -22.44
N GLN A 319 -18.86 14.42 -23.46
CA GLN A 319 -17.84 14.56 -24.49
C GLN A 319 -16.52 15.06 -23.86
N PRO A 320 -15.37 14.63 -24.41
CA PRO A 320 -14.05 14.83 -23.82
C PRO A 320 -13.66 16.30 -23.62
#